data_AF-A0A536SC17-F1
#
_entry.id   AF-A0A536SC17-F1
#
_cell.length_a   1.000
_cell.length_b   1.000
_cell.length_c   1.000
_cell.angle_alpha   90.00
_cell.angle_beta   90.00
_cell.angle_gamma   90.00
#
_symmetry.space_group_name_H-M   'P 1'
#
loop_
_entity.id
_entity.type
_entity.pdbx_description
1 polymer ?
#
loop_
_entity_poly.entity_id
_entity_poly.type
_entity_poly.pdbx_seq_one_letter_code
_entity_poly.pdbx_strand_id
1 'polypeptide(L)'
;MTPIHFRGAGQAVVAVVSGEPPVGSMAISGPLPQVKAGKLRVLAVSSAKRISALPDVPTFAEAGFPGIEDYTWIGVFLPAGTPSPIVQKLNEAINRAIQASDFRERLEASA
;
A
#
# COMPACT_ATOMS: atom_id res chain seq x y z
N MET A 1 -15.12 -17.85 3.08
CA MET A 1 -15.31 -16.65 2.24
C MET A 1 -14.76 -16.96 0.85
N THR A 2 -15.47 -16.54 -0.20
CA THR A 2 -15.05 -16.74 -1.59
C THR A 2 -14.41 -15.45 -2.10
N PRO A 3 -13.17 -15.48 -2.62
CA PRO A 3 -12.54 -14.27 -3.14
C PRO A 3 -13.22 -13.79 -4.42
N ILE A 4 -13.44 -12.48 -4.53
CA ILE A 4 -13.86 -11.80 -5.76
C ILE A 4 -12.66 -11.03 -6.29
N HIS A 5 -12.16 -11.45 -7.45
CA HIS A 5 -10.94 -10.88 -8.03
C HIS A 5 -11.29 -9.74 -9.00
N PHE A 6 -10.58 -8.62 -8.84
CA PHE A 6 -10.68 -7.45 -9.71
C PHE A 6 -9.39 -7.27 -10.50
N ARG A 7 -9.46 -6.59 -11.65
CA ARG A 7 -8.27 -6.30 -12.47
C ARG A 7 -7.35 -5.22 -11.86
N GLY A 8 -7.78 -4.56 -10.80
CA GLY A 8 -7.00 -3.57 -10.07
C GLY A 8 -7.78 -2.88 -8.95
N ALA A 9 -7.06 -2.07 -8.16
CA ALA A 9 -7.60 -1.42 -6.97
C ALA A 9 -8.79 -0.50 -7.26
N GLY A 10 -8.77 0.24 -8.38
CA GLY A 10 -9.87 1.16 -8.72
C GLY A 10 -11.23 0.46 -8.85
N GLN A 11 -11.27 -0.68 -9.53
CA GLN A 11 -12.50 -1.49 -9.64
C GLN A 11 -12.92 -2.07 -8.29
N ALA A 12 -11.96 -2.59 -7.51
CA ALA A 12 -12.23 -3.17 -6.20
C ALA A 12 -12.79 -2.14 -5.21
N VAL A 13 -12.23 -0.93 -5.18
CA VAL A 13 -12.71 0.16 -4.31
C VAL A 13 -14.15 0.53 -4.63
N VAL A 14 -14.48 0.71 -5.91
CA VAL A 14 -15.85 1.05 -6.34
C VAL A 14 -16.83 -0.05 -5.93
N ALA A 15 -16.45 -1.31 -6.13
CA ALA A 15 -17.29 -2.46 -5.79
C ALA A 15 -17.56 -2.57 -4.26
N VAL A 16 -16.55 -2.31 -3.43
CA VAL A 16 -16.73 -2.30 -1.97
C VAL A 16 -17.55 -1.10 -1.52
N VAL A 17 -17.39 0.07 -2.15
CA VAL A 17 -18.23 1.25 -1.90
C VAL A 17 -19.70 0.98 -2.25
N SER A 18 -19.97 0.18 -3.28
CA SER A 18 -21.35 -0.23 -3.62
C SER A 18 -21.88 -1.38 -2.73
N GLY A 19 -21.05 -1.97 -1.87
CA GLY A 19 -21.42 -3.04 -0.94
C GLY A 19 -21.35 -4.46 -1.50
N GLU A 20 -20.82 -4.64 -2.72
CA GLU A 20 -20.74 -5.94 -3.41
C GLU A 20 -19.33 -6.14 -4.01
N PRO A 21 -18.38 -6.77 -3.29
CA PRO A 21 -18.53 -7.40 -1.98
C PRO A 21 -18.58 -6.41 -0.79
N PRO A 22 -19.11 -6.83 0.37
CA PRO A 22 -19.24 -5.95 1.55
C PRO A 22 -17.90 -5.64 2.24
N VAL A 23 -16.84 -6.37 1.91
CA VAL A 23 -15.50 -6.15 2.45
C VAL A 23 -14.45 -6.41 1.37
N GLY A 24 -13.33 -5.72 1.46
CA GLY A 24 -12.17 -5.95 0.61
C GLY A 24 -10.87 -5.85 1.40
N SER A 25 -9.83 -6.48 0.87
CA SER A 25 -8.44 -6.32 1.33
C SER A 25 -7.63 -5.77 0.15
N MET A 26 -6.96 -4.64 0.36
CA MET A 26 -6.24 -3.91 -0.69
C MET A 26 -5.21 -2.96 -0.08
N ALA A 27 -4.20 -2.59 -0.86
CA ALA A 27 -3.23 -1.57 -0.47
C ALA A 27 -3.93 -0.23 -0.21
N ILE A 28 -3.59 0.44 0.90
CA ILE A 28 -4.34 1.59 1.42
C ILE A 28 -4.38 2.80 0.47
N SER A 29 -3.37 2.95 -0.38
CA SER A 29 -3.30 4.02 -1.38
C SER A 29 -4.51 4.08 -2.33
N GLY A 30 -5.15 2.94 -2.59
CA GLY A 30 -6.38 2.85 -3.39
C GLY A 30 -7.62 3.42 -2.70
N PRO A 31 -8.06 2.86 -1.55
CA PRO A 31 -9.28 3.28 -0.86
C PRO A 31 -9.14 4.56 -0.03
N LEU A 32 -7.94 5.06 0.28
CA LEU A 32 -7.73 6.20 1.18
C LEU A 32 -8.60 7.43 0.86
N PRO A 33 -8.81 7.84 -0.41
CA PRO A 33 -9.74 8.94 -0.72
C PRO A 33 -11.19 8.65 -0.30
N GLN A 34 -11.67 7.42 -0.48
CA GLN A 34 -13.03 7.02 -0.08
C GLN A 34 -13.16 6.87 1.45
N VAL A 35 -12.08 6.48 2.13
CA VAL A 35 -11.99 6.47 3.60
C VAL A 35 -12.09 7.90 4.14
N LYS A 36 -11.29 8.84 3.61
CA LYS A 36 -11.33 10.26 3.98
C LYS A 36 -12.70 10.89 3.68
N ALA A 37 -13.39 10.44 2.64
CA ALA A 37 -14.76 10.85 2.30
C ALA A 37 -15.86 10.20 3.17
N GLY A 38 -15.50 9.34 4.14
CA GLY A 38 -16.44 8.65 5.02
C GLY A 38 -17.28 7.55 4.35
N LYS A 39 -16.94 7.16 3.12
CA LYS A 39 -17.66 6.13 2.36
C LYS A 39 -17.19 4.71 2.67
N LEU A 40 -15.96 4.58 3.16
CA LEU A 40 -15.39 3.31 3.61
C LEU A 40 -14.89 3.43 5.04
N ARG A 41 -15.05 2.36 5.80
CA ARG A 41 -14.45 2.20 7.13
C ARG A 41 -13.32 1.19 7.05
N VAL A 42 -12.13 1.58 7.48
CA VAL A 42 -10.99 0.65 7.60
C VAL A 42 -11.11 -0.12 8.91
N LEU A 43 -11.01 -1.45 8.84
CA LEU A 43 -11.18 -2.33 9.99
C LEU A 43 -9.86 -2.62 10.71
N ALA A 44 -8.80 -2.85 9.94
CA ALA A 44 -7.44 -3.06 10.42
C ALA A 44 -6.43 -2.76 9.30
N VAL A 45 -5.18 -2.50 9.66
CA VAL A 45 -4.04 -2.51 8.74
C VAL A 45 -3.21 -3.78 8.91
N SER A 46 -2.66 -4.30 7.81
CA SER A 46 -1.81 -5.50 7.81
C SER A 46 -0.34 -5.24 8.11
N SER A 47 0.10 -3.98 8.15
CA SER A 47 1.45 -3.63 8.56
C SER A 47 1.69 -3.95 10.05
N ALA A 48 2.95 -4.24 10.40
CA ALA A 48 3.37 -4.49 11.79
C ALA A 48 3.02 -3.35 12.76
N LYS A 49 2.89 -2.13 12.24
CA LYS A 49 2.57 -0.91 12.99
C LYS A 49 1.42 -0.17 12.30
N ARG A 50 0.71 0.65 13.07
CA ARG A 50 -0.26 1.60 12.52
C ARG A 50 0.42 2.53 11.52
N ILE A 51 -0.35 2.98 10.53
CA ILE A 51 0.12 3.94 9.55
C ILE A 51 -0.24 5.36 10.00
N SER A 52 0.62 6.34 9.72
CA SER A 52 0.43 7.74 10.12
C SER A 52 -0.84 8.36 9.55
N ALA A 53 -1.27 7.94 8.35
CA ALA A 53 -2.50 8.40 7.73
C ALA A 53 -3.78 7.89 8.42
N LEU A 54 -3.68 6.84 9.24
CA LEU A 54 -4.80 6.20 9.95
C LEU A 54 -4.40 5.82 11.39
N PRO A 55 -4.08 6.80 12.26
CA PRO A 55 -3.51 6.54 13.59
C PRO A 55 -4.49 5.80 14.53
N ASP A 56 -5.79 5.92 14.27
CA ASP A 56 -6.84 5.31 15.08
C ASP A 56 -7.19 3.88 14.63
N VAL A 57 -6.71 3.45 13.45
CA VAL A 57 -6.99 2.12 12.91
C VAL A 57 -5.97 1.12 13.48
N PRO A 58 -6.43 0.03 14.12
CA PRO A 58 -5.53 -0.95 14.70
C PRO A 58 -4.80 -1.76 13.62
N THR A 59 -3.66 -2.34 14.00
CA THR A 59 -3.09 -3.44 13.21
C THR A 59 -3.92 -4.72 13.40
N PHE A 60 -3.78 -5.71 12.52
CA PHE A 60 -4.37 -7.03 12.78
C PHE A 60 -3.86 -7.65 14.08
N ALA A 61 -2.57 -7.45 14.42
CA ALA A 61 -2.01 -7.91 15.69
C ALA A 61 -2.70 -7.28 16.91
N GLU A 62 -2.93 -5.96 16.89
CA GLU A 62 -3.67 -5.24 17.93
C GLU A 62 -5.15 -5.66 18.00
N ALA A 63 -5.73 -6.08 16.87
CA ALA A 63 -7.09 -6.59 16.77
C ALA A 63 -7.24 -8.07 17.18
N GLY A 64 -6.17 -8.71 17.68
CA GLY A 64 -6.20 -10.10 18.16
C GLY A 64 -5.77 -11.16 17.15
N PHE A 65 -5.17 -10.76 16.01
CA PHE A 65 -4.70 -11.64 14.95
C PHE A 65 -3.18 -11.48 14.71
N PRO A 66 -2.31 -11.88 15.66
CA PRO A 66 -0.87 -11.61 15.62
C PRO A 66 -0.10 -12.32 14.50
N GLY A 67 -0.70 -13.28 13.80
CA GLY A 67 -0.10 -13.96 12.64
C GLY A 67 -0.38 -13.29 11.30
N ILE A 68 -1.12 -12.18 11.27
CA ILE A 68 -1.45 -11.46 10.04
C ILE A 68 -0.59 -10.20 9.98
N GLU A 69 0.54 -10.35 9.28
CA GLU A 69 1.40 -9.24 8.88
C GLU A 69 1.63 -9.32 7.37
N ASP A 70 1.34 -8.24 6.66
CA ASP A 70 1.59 -8.09 5.24
C ASP A 70 1.84 -6.61 4.92
N TYR A 71 2.94 -6.34 4.20
CA TYR A 71 3.23 -5.02 3.68
C TYR A 71 3.74 -5.13 2.24
N THR A 72 3.24 -4.25 1.39
CA THR A 72 3.66 -4.17 0.00
C THR A 72 4.93 -3.33 -0.11
N TRP A 73 5.96 -3.87 -0.75
CA TRP A 73 7.17 -3.14 -1.12
C TRP A 73 7.33 -3.12 -2.64
N ILE A 74 7.99 -2.07 -3.13
CA ILE A 74 8.29 -1.89 -4.55
C ILE A 74 9.81 -1.92 -4.71
N GLY A 75 10.28 -2.71 -5.67
CA GLY A 75 11.69 -2.82 -6.03
C GLY A 75 11.90 -2.58 -7.52
N VAL A 76 13.11 -2.12 -7.87
CA VAL A 76 13.56 -2.03 -9.26
C VAL A 76 14.51 -3.17 -9.53
N PHE A 77 14.21 -3.95 -10.57
CA PHE A 77 15.02 -5.11 -10.97
C PHE A 77 15.68 -4.84 -12.33
N LEU A 78 16.84 -5.46 -12.53
CA LEU A 78 17.63 -5.36 -13.75
C LEU A 78 17.79 -6.74 -14.38
N PRO A 79 17.97 -6.83 -15.71
CA PRO A 79 18.26 -8.09 -16.39
C PRO A 79 19.45 -8.82 -15.75
N ALA A 80 19.38 -10.15 -15.71
CA ALA A 80 20.50 -10.97 -15.27
C ALA A 80 21.75 -10.68 -16.11
N GLY A 81 22.91 -10.56 -15.44
CA GLY A 81 24.17 -10.22 -16.09
C GLY A 81 24.41 -8.72 -16.30
N THR A 82 23.52 -7.84 -15.83
CA THR A 82 23.79 -6.40 -15.85
C THR A 82 25.11 -6.09 -15.12
N PRO A 83 26.10 -5.44 -15.76
CA PRO A 83 27.39 -5.17 -15.14
C PRO A 83 27.26 -4.38 -13.83
N SER A 84 28.03 -4.78 -12.80
CA SER A 84 27.99 -4.16 -11.46
C SER A 84 28.10 -2.62 -11.47
N PRO A 85 28.95 -1.99 -12.31
CA PRO A 85 29.00 -0.52 -12.36
C PRO A 85 27.68 0.14 -12.77
N ILE A 86 26.88 -0.50 -13.64
CA ILE A 86 25.56 -0.01 -14.05
C ILE A 86 24.56 -0.18 -12.91
N VAL A 87 24.58 -1.34 -12.24
CA VAL A 87 23.73 -1.61 -11.08
C VAL A 87 23.97 -0.56 -9.98
N GLN A 88 25.23 -0.29 -9.65
CA GLN A 88 25.60 0.70 -8.63
C GLN A 88 25.15 2.10 -9.03
N LYS A 89 25.44 2.53 -10.26
CA LYS A 89 25.02 3.85 -10.76
C LYS A 89 23.51 4.04 -10.66
N LEU A 90 22.72 3.02 -11.03
CA LEU A 90 21.26 3.10 -10.96
C LEU A 90 20.76 3.09 -9.51
N ASN A 91 21.33 2.23 -8.65
CA ASN A 91 21.00 2.17 -7.23
C ASN A 91 21.24 3.52 -6.55
N GLU A 92 22.40 4.14 -6.77
CA GLU A 92 22.71 5.46 -6.24
C GLU A 92 21.76 6.54 -6.75
N ALA A 93 21.41 6.52 -8.04
CA ALA A 93 20.47 7.48 -8.62
C ALA A 93 19.06 7.33 -8.02
N ILE A 94 18.58 6.09 -7.86
CA ILE A 94 17.30 5.80 -7.20
C ILE A 94 17.33 6.28 -5.75
N ASN A 95 18.40 5.95 -5.00
CA ASN A 95 18.54 6.39 -3.61
C ASN A 95 18.55 7.91 -3.48
N ARG A 96 19.17 8.64 -4.41
CA ARG A 96 19.09 10.11 -4.44
C ARG A 96 17.67 10.60 -4.73
N ALA A 97 16.99 9.99 -5.71
CA ALA A 97 15.64 10.38 -6.09
C ALA A 97 14.61 10.19 -4.96
N ILE A 98 14.65 9.06 -4.25
CA ILE A 98 13.69 8.81 -3.15
C ILE A 98 13.91 9.71 -1.92
N GLN A 99 15.07 10.38 -1.85
CA GLN A 99 15.39 11.33 -0.78
C GLN A 99 14.99 12.77 -1.16
N ALA A 100 14.69 13.02 -2.43
CA ALA A 100 14.26 14.33 -2.90
C ALA A 100 12.90 14.71 -2.27
N SER A 101 12.76 15.98 -1.88
CA SER A 101 11.59 16.46 -1.13
C SER A 101 10.30 16.32 -1.93
N ASP A 102 10.33 16.65 -3.22
CA ASP A 102 9.20 16.53 -4.14
C ASP A 102 8.73 15.07 -4.26
N PHE A 103 9.67 14.11 -4.31
CA PHE A 103 9.34 12.69 -4.33
C PHE A 103 8.69 12.24 -3.02
N ARG A 104 9.27 12.63 -1.88
CA ARG A 104 8.75 12.29 -0.54
C ARG A 104 7.36 12.84 -0.31
N GLU A 105 7.13 14.11 -0.62
CA GLU A 105 5.82 14.76 -0.48
C GLU A 105 4.74 14.03 -1.29
N ARG A 106 5.07 13.64 -2.54
CA ARG A 106 4.15 12.87 -3.38
C ARG A 106 3.89 11.45 -2.86
N LEU A 107 4.91 10.82 -2.29
CA LEU A 107 4.80 9.49 -1.70
C LEU A 107 3.90 9.54 -0.44
N GLU A 108 4.12 10.50 0.45
CA GLU A 108 3.31 10.72 1.66
C GLU A 108 1.87 11.08 1.32
N ALA A 109 1.64 11.89 0.28
CA ALA A 109 0.28 12.21 -0.19
C ALA A 109 -0.47 10.99 -0.74
N SER A 110 0.26 9.95 -1.15
CA SER A 110 -0.26 8.70 -1.70
C SER A 110 -0.32 7.54 -0.69
N ALA A 111 0.16 7.77 0.55
CA ALA A 111 0.25 6.80 1.63
C ALA A 111 -0.86 6.96 2.68
#